data_AF-K1RT28-F1
#
_entry.id   AF-K1RT28-F1
#
_cell.length_a   1.000
_cell.length_b   1.000
_cell.length_c   1.000
_cell.angle_alpha   90.00
_cell.angle_beta   90.00
_cell.angle_gamma   90.00
#
_symmetry.space_group_name_H-M   'P 1'
#
loop_
_entity.id
_entity.type
_entity.pdbx_description
1 polymer ?
#
loop_
_entity_poly.entity_id
_entity_poly.type
_entity_poly.pdbx_seq_one_letter_code
_entity_poly.pdbx_strand_id
1 'polypeptide(L)'
;MSGLRLETVKRIELFNEGKDVSLAVLLFQYGRYLLISSSQPGGQPANLQGIWNNKLAAPWDGKYTININTEMNYWPAEVTNLSETHQPLFEMVKELSVTGRETARTMYGCNGWVAHHNTDIWRATGPVDKAFYGTWPMGGAWLTTHLWQHYLYSGDKLFLSEAYPALKGAADFYLII
;
A
#
# COMPACT_ATOMS: atom_id res chain seq x y z
N MET A 1 21.65 -4.26 -31.62
CA MET A 1 20.31 -3.67 -31.85
C MET A 1 19.28 -4.71 -32.37
N SER A 2 19.27 -5.95 -31.88
CA SER A 2 18.37 -7.01 -32.40
C SER A 2 17.20 -7.40 -31.48
N GLY A 3 17.13 -6.91 -30.24
CA GLY A 3 16.09 -7.29 -29.27
C GLY A 3 14.69 -6.68 -29.50
N LEU A 4 14.60 -5.58 -30.27
CA LEU A 4 13.35 -4.83 -30.49
C LEU A 4 12.31 -5.52 -31.40
N ARG A 5 12.58 -6.73 -31.90
CA ARG A 5 11.70 -7.46 -32.84
C ARG A 5 11.06 -8.73 -32.29
N LEU A 6 11.41 -9.15 -31.06
CA LEU A 6 10.82 -10.34 -30.44
C LEU A 6 9.59 -9.97 -29.61
N GLU A 7 8.62 -10.89 -29.54
CA GLU A 7 7.49 -10.78 -28.62
C GLU A 7 7.98 -10.73 -27.16
N THR A 8 7.26 -10.01 -26.29
CA THR A 8 7.66 -9.80 -24.89
C THR A 8 7.93 -11.10 -24.13
N VAL A 9 7.15 -12.16 -24.39
CA VAL A 9 7.36 -13.49 -23.76
C VAL A 9 8.76 -14.03 -24.08
N LYS A 10 9.19 -13.96 -25.35
CA LYS A 10 10.54 -14.39 -25.75
C LYS A 10 11.63 -13.49 -25.20
N ARG A 11 11.37 -12.19 -25.06
CA ARG A 11 12.31 -11.27 -24.42
C ARG A 11 12.55 -11.62 -22.96
N ILE A 12 11.51 -12.00 -22.22
CA ILE A 12 11.60 -12.44 -20.81
C ILE A 12 12.38 -13.75 -20.69
N GLU A 13 12.07 -14.75 -21.52
CA GLU A 13 12.78 -16.05 -21.52
C GLU A 13 14.29 -15.90 -21.70
N LEU A 14 14.71 -14.95 -22.54
CA LEU A 14 16.12 -14.72 -22.91
C LEU A 14 16.80 -13.62 -22.08
N PHE A 15 16.12 -13.04 -21.08
CA PHE A 15 16.65 -11.88 -20.36
C PHE A 15 17.96 -12.16 -19.62
N ASN A 16 18.12 -13.38 -19.10
CA ASN A 16 19.32 -13.81 -18.38
C ASN A 16 20.59 -13.85 -19.27
N GLU A 17 20.45 -13.81 -20.59
CA GLU A 17 21.58 -13.70 -21.51
C GLU A 17 22.22 -12.31 -21.51
N GLY A 18 21.59 -11.31 -20.88
CA GLY A 18 22.14 -9.96 -20.70
C GLY A 18 22.12 -9.08 -21.95
N LYS A 19 21.43 -9.50 -23.02
CA LYS A 19 21.43 -8.82 -24.33
C LYS A 19 20.31 -7.79 -24.52
N ASP A 20 19.34 -7.74 -23.61
CA ASP A 20 18.15 -6.86 -23.72
C ASP A 20 17.92 -6.00 -22.46
N VAL A 21 18.80 -5.02 -22.27
CA VAL A 21 18.65 -4.01 -21.19
C VAL A 21 17.34 -3.22 -21.32
N SER A 22 16.79 -3.10 -22.54
CA SER A 22 15.54 -2.36 -22.76
C SER A 22 14.32 -3.05 -22.14
N LEU A 23 14.39 -4.35 -21.85
CA LEU A 23 13.32 -5.05 -21.13
C LEU A 23 13.22 -4.58 -19.67
N ALA A 24 14.35 -4.27 -19.02
CA ALA A 24 14.34 -3.71 -17.67
C ALA A 24 13.66 -2.32 -17.64
N VAL A 25 13.93 -1.49 -18.66
CA VAL A 25 13.25 -0.19 -18.83
C VAL A 25 11.75 -0.39 -19.07
N LEU A 26 11.37 -1.35 -19.91
CA LEU A 26 9.96 -1.68 -20.14
C LEU A 26 9.28 -2.12 -18.85
N LEU A 27 9.90 -2.99 -18.04
CA LEU A 27 9.36 -3.45 -16.77
C LEU A 27 9.20 -2.31 -15.75
N PHE A 28 10.17 -1.39 -15.69
CA PHE A 28 10.07 -0.18 -14.87
C PHE A 28 8.87 0.68 -15.26
N GLN A 29 8.69 0.95 -16.56
CA GLN A 29 7.53 1.70 -17.05
C GLN A 29 6.22 0.96 -16.87
N TYR A 30 6.24 -0.38 -16.92
CA TYR A 30 5.08 -1.20 -16.67
C TYR A 30 4.58 -1.06 -15.23
N GLY A 31 5.48 -0.94 -14.24
CA GLY A 31 5.12 -0.63 -12.85
C GLY A 31 4.35 0.70 -12.73
N ARG A 32 4.83 1.75 -13.39
CA ARG A 32 4.13 3.05 -13.46
C ARG A 32 2.76 2.93 -14.12
N TYR A 33 2.69 2.23 -15.25
CA TYR A 33 1.44 1.96 -15.97
C TYR A 33 0.42 1.24 -15.08
N LEU A 34 0.85 0.21 -14.34
CA LEU A 34 -0.03 -0.55 -13.46
C LEU A 34 -0.55 0.31 -12.31
N LEU A 35 0.29 1.15 -11.70
CA LEU A 35 -0.15 2.03 -10.62
C LEU A 35 -1.17 3.06 -11.12
N ILE A 36 -0.89 3.73 -12.25
CA ILE A 36 -1.84 4.63 -12.91
C ILE A 36 -3.18 3.93 -13.16
N SER A 37 -3.14 2.69 -13.65
CA SER A 37 -4.33 1.95 -14.06
C SER A 37 -5.11 1.32 -12.91
N SER A 38 -4.53 1.23 -11.71
CA SER A 38 -5.15 0.58 -10.54
C SER A 38 -5.41 1.52 -9.36
N SER A 39 -4.84 2.72 -9.36
CA SER A 39 -5.04 3.70 -8.30
C SER A 39 -5.13 5.12 -8.85
N GLN A 40 -6.33 5.70 -8.73
CA GLN A 40 -6.64 7.06 -9.15
C GLN A 40 -7.41 7.79 -8.04
N PRO A 41 -7.28 9.12 -7.92
CA PRO A 41 -8.00 9.89 -6.93
C PRO A 41 -9.51 9.58 -6.89
N GLY A 42 -10.05 9.40 -5.68
CA GLY A 42 -11.46 9.04 -5.46
C GLY A 42 -11.79 7.55 -5.63
N GLY A 43 -10.80 6.72 -6.00
CA GLY A 43 -10.93 5.26 -6.05
C GLY A 43 -10.54 4.56 -4.75
N GLN A 44 -10.40 3.22 -4.83
CA GLN A 44 -9.78 2.40 -3.80
C GLN A 44 -8.28 2.25 -4.07
N PRO A 45 -7.46 1.96 -3.04
CA PRO A 45 -6.07 1.67 -3.27
C PRO A 45 -5.87 0.35 -4.05
N ALA A 46 -4.69 0.21 -4.67
CA ALA A 46 -4.32 -1.02 -5.36
C ALA A 46 -4.18 -2.17 -4.34
N ASN A 47 -4.96 -3.24 -4.53
CA ASN A 47 -4.90 -4.42 -3.67
C ASN A 47 -3.78 -5.39 -4.12
N LEU A 48 -3.72 -6.61 -3.57
CA LEU A 48 -2.71 -7.63 -3.93
C LEU A 48 -2.62 -7.93 -5.44
N GLN A 49 -3.67 -7.64 -6.21
CA GLN A 49 -3.73 -7.84 -7.66
C GLN A 49 -4.04 -6.54 -8.41
N GLY A 50 -3.79 -5.38 -7.80
CA GLY A 50 -4.20 -4.07 -8.32
C GLY A 50 -5.73 -3.95 -8.33
N ILE A 51 -6.31 -4.22 -9.51
CA ILE A 51 -7.77 -4.34 -9.72
C ILE A 51 -8.13 -5.57 -10.58
N TRP A 52 -7.17 -6.43 -10.89
CA TRP A 52 -7.33 -7.51 -11.88
C TRP A 52 -7.48 -8.87 -11.19
N ASN A 53 -8.71 -9.34 -11.08
CA ASN A 53 -9.02 -10.65 -10.52
C ASN A 53 -10.16 -11.32 -11.28
N ASN A 54 -10.02 -12.61 -11.59
CA ASN A 54 -11.05 -13.42 -12.25
C ASN A 54 -11.59 -14.57 -11.36
N LYS A 55 -11.18 -14.65 -10.10
CA LYS A 55 -11.58 -15.71 -9.17
C LYS A 55 -12.52 -15.17 -8.10
N LEU A 56 -13.55 -15.95 -7.74
CA LEU A 56 -14.41 -15.63 -6.58
C LEU A 56 -13.64 -15.73 -5.26
N ALA A 57 -12.79 -16.74 -5.12
CA ALA A 57 -11.85 -16.90 -4.03
C ALA A 57 -10.43 -16.64 -4.56
N ALA A 58 -10.02 -15.36 -4.53
CA ALA A 58 -8.67 -14.97 -4.93
C ALA A 58 -7.63 -15.47 -3.91
N PRO A 59 -6.38 -15.74 -4.32
CA PRO A 59 -5.29 -15.99 -3.38
C PRO A 59 -5.18 -14.85 -2.36
N TRP A 60 -5.18 -15.18 -1.07
CA TRP A 60 -5.21 -14.21 0.03
C TRP A 60 -6.32 -13.15 -0.12
N ASP A 61 -7.47 -13.59 -0.67
CA ASP A 61 -8.68 -12.81 -0.91
C ASP A 61 -8.50 -11.57 -1.80
N GLY A 62 -7.35 -11.39 -2.46
CA GLY A 62 -7.05 -10.14 -3.18
C GLY A 62 -7.14 -8.91 -2.27
N LYS A 63 -6.89 -9.07 -0.97
CA LYS A 63 -7.05 -8.04 0.07
C LYS A 63 -5.94 -6.99 0.08
N TYR A 64 -5.94 -6.16 1.10
CA TYR A 64 -4.79 -5.34 1.47
C TYR A 64 -3.99 -6.07 2.55
N THR A 65 -2.78 -6.48 2.20
CA THR A 65 -1.84 -7.08 3.16
C THR A 65 -0.81 -6.00 3.49
N ILE A 66 -0.91 -5.48 4.71
CA ILE A 66 -0.29 -4.22 5.17
C ILE A 66 0.86 -4.51 6.14
N ASN A 67 1.63 -5.55 5.84
CA ASN A 67 2.90 -5.87 6.49
C ASN A 67 4.05 -5.94 5.49
N ILE A 68 3.83 -5.48 4.25
CA ILE A 68 4.80 -5.26 3.16
C ILE A 68 4.09 -5.00 1.82
N ASN A 69 3.03 -5.75 1.49
CA ASN A 69 2.53 -5.82 0.11
C ASN A 69 1.86 -4.52 -0.34
N THR A 70 0.93 -4.02 0.46
CA THR A 70 0.22 -2.78 0.15
C THR A 70 1.17 -1.58 0.24
N GLU A 71 2.12 -1.58 1.16
CA GLU A 71 3.18 -0.56 1.22
C GLU A 71 4.00 -0.56 -0.08
N MET A 72 4.43 -1.76 -0.53
CA MET A 72 5.22 -1.95 -1.74
C MET A 72 4.51 -1.45 -3.00
N ASN A 73 3.19 -1.63 -3.09
CA ASN A 73 2.40 -1.12 -4.22
C ASN A 73 2.59 0.40 -4.41
N TYR A 74 2.86 1.13 -3.33
CA TYR A 74 2.93 2.60 -3.33
C TYR A 74 4.33 3.19 -3.22
N TRP A 75 5.38 2.38 -3.03
CA TRP A 75 6.76 2.86 -3.10
C TRP A 75 7.09 3.67 -4.38
N PRO A 76 6.59 3.32 -5.58
CA PRO A 76 6.87 4.11 -6.77
C PRO A 76 6.08 5.43 -6.86
N ALA A 77 5.00 5.63 -6.09
CA ALA A 77 4.06 6.74 -6.30
C ALA A 77 4.76 8.10 -6.34
N GLU A 78 5.55 8.42 -5.31
CA GLU A 78 6.21 9.73 -5.21
C GLU A 78 7.46 9.82 -6.09
N VAL A 79 8.38 8.87 -5.93
CA VAL A 79 9.70 8.91 -6.60
C VAL A 79 9.60 8.80 -8.13
N THR A 80 8.53 8.17 -8.64
CA THR A 80 8.28 8.09 -10.08
C THR A 80 7.36 9.19 -10.60
N ASN A 81 7.04 10.22 -9.82
CA ASN A 81 6.23 11.36 -10.26
C ASN A 81 4.81 10.91 -10.68
N LEU A 82 4.13 10.23 -9.76
CA LEU A 82 2.74 9.77 -9.84
C LEU A 82 2.00 10.07 -8.51
N SER A 83 2.30 11.21 -7.89
CA SER A 83 1.90 11.54 -6.52
C SER A 83 0.38 11.43 -6.30
N GLU A 84 -0.41 11.77 -7.31
CA GLU A 84 -1.88 11.73 -7.28
C GLU A 84 -2.41 10.29 -7.11
N THR A 85 -1.68 9.29 -7.60
CA THR A 85 -2.07 7.88 -7.46
C THR A 85 -1.99 7.40 -6.03
N HIS A 86 -1.31 8.13 -5.13
CA HIS A 86 -1.16 7.79 -3.72
C HIS A 86 -2.40 8.16 -2.87
N GLN A 87 -3.25 9.07 -3.39
CA GLN A 87 -4.41 9.60 -2.68
C GLN A 87 -5.39 8.52 -2.14
N PRO A 88 -5.69 7.44 -2.88
CA PRO A 88 -6.55 6.37 -2.36
C PRO A 88 -5.98 5.65 -1.14
N LEU A 89 -4.65 5.55 -1.01
CA LEU A 89 -4.03 4.97 0.17
C LEU A 89 -4.20 5.91 1.37
N PHE A 90 -4.06 7.23 1.18
CA PHE A 90 -4.24 8.20 2.26
C PHE A 90 -5.66 8.16 2.82
N GLU A 91 -6.66 8.05 1.94
CA GLU A 91 -8.05 7.90 2.37
C GLU A 91 -8.26 6.59 3.14
N MET A 92 -7.70 5.48 2.65
CA MET A 92 -7.75 4.21 3.39
C MET A 92 -7.12 4.34 4.79
N VAL A 93 -5.96 5.00 4.94
CA VAL A 93 -5.33 5.22 6.25
C VAL A 93 -6.19 6.07 7.16
N LYS A 94 -6.84 7.11 6.62
CA LYS A 94 -7.78 7.94 7.36
C LYS A 94 -8.98 7.13 7.86
N GLU A 95 -9.57 6.28 7.02
CA GLU A 95 -10.68 5.41 7.40
C GLU A 95 -10.25 4.34 8.43
N LEU A 96 -9.09 3.73 8.26
CA LEU A 96 -8.50 2.81 9.24
C LEU A 96 -8.22 3.50 10.57
N SER A 97 -7.84 4.79 10.56
CA SER A 97 -7.67 5.56 11.78
C SER A 97 -8.97 5.79 12.55
N VAL A 98 -10.13 5.60 11.91
CA VAL A 98 -11.44 5.64 12.54
C VAL A 98 -11.80 4.26 13.10
N THR A 99 -11.76 3.22 12.26
CA THR A 99 -12.15 1.86 12.69
C THR A 99 -11.15 1.25 13.67
N GLY A 100 -9.86 1.56 13.53
CA GLY A 100 -8.77 1.08 14.37
C GLY A 100 -8.78 1.61 15.80
N ARG A 101 -9.51 2.70 16.08
CA ARG A 101 -9.70 3.19 17.47
C ARG A 101 -10.52 2.19 18.28
N GLU A 102 -11.52 1.59 17.66
CA GLU A 102 -12.34 0.56 18.31
C GLU A 102 -11.49 -0.65 18.67
N THR A 103 -10.67 -1.11 17.73
CA THR A 103 -9.73 -2.23 17.96
C THR A 103 -8.73 -1.90 19.06
N ALA A 104 -8.12 -0.71 19.05
CA ALA A 104 -7.18 -0.28 20.10
C ALA A 104 -7.82 -0.29 21.49
N ARG A 105 -9.02 0.28 21.62
CA ARG A 105 -9.75 0.34 22.89
C ARG A 105 -10.20 -1.04 23.36
N THR A 106 -10.85 -1.81 22.48
CA THR A 106 -11.56 -3.03 22.87
C THR A 106 -10.62 -4.23 23.03
N MET A 107 -9.54 -4.31 22.25
CA MET A 107 -8.58 -5.41 22.34
C MET A 107 -7.40 -5.12 23.27
N TYR A 108 -6.96 -3.87 23.35
CA TYR A 108 -5.73 -3.51 24.05
C TYR A 108 -5.93 -2.52 25.21
N GLY A 109 -7.10 -1.89 25.33
CA GLY A 109 -7.31 -0.82 26.31
C GLY A 109 -6.46 0.42 26.03
N CYS A 110 -5.93 0.57 24.82
CA CYS A 110 -5.01 1.63 24.45
C CYS A 110 -5.74 2.81 23.80
N ASN A 111 -5.10 3.99 23.88
CA ASN A 111 -5.48 5.16 23.09
C ASN A 111 -5.03 5.00 21.62
N GLY A 112 -5.31 6.01 20.81
CA GLY A 112 -4.90 6.01 19.41
C GLY A 112 -5.68 5.01 18.57
N TRP A 113 -5.05 4.48 17.53
CA TRP A 113 -5.64 3.46 16.66
C TRP A 113 -4.60 2.43 16.22
N VAL A 114 -5.08 1.22 15.90
CA VAL A 114 -4.24 0.11 15.45
C VAL A 114 -4.88 -0.61 14.27
N ALA A 115 -4.03 -1.13 13.38
CA ALA A 115 -4.42 -2.11 12.37
C ALA A 115 -3.32 -3.20 12.32
N HIS A 116 -3.74 -4.45 12.11
CA HIS A 116 -2.83 -5.59 12.05
C HIS A 116 -2.40 -5.85 10.59
N HIS A 117 -1.82 -7.03 10.29
CA HIS A 117 -1.21 -7.31 8.98
C HIS A 117 -2.16 -7.31 7.77
N ASN A 118 -3.49 -7.31 7.95
CA ASN A 118 -4.45 -7.34 6.85
C ASN A 118 -5.64 -6.42 7.12
N THR A 119 -6.19 -5.87 6.03
CA THR A 119 -7.49 -5.19 5.98
C THR A 119 -8.16 -5.50 4.65
N ASP A 120 -9.41 -5.07 4.50
CA ASP A 120 -10.22 -5.23 3.29
C ASP A 120 -11.02 -3.96 2.97
N ILE A 121 -11.99 -4.09 2.06
CA ILE A 121 -12.87 -2.98 1.65
C ILE A 121 -13.71 -2.43 2.80
N TRP A 122 -13.90 -3.20 3.88
CA TRP A 122 -14.69 -2.82 5.06
C TRP A 122 -13.84 -2.21 6.17
N ARG A 123 -12.53 -2.05 5.95
CA ARG A 123 -11.59 -1.45 6.91
C ARG A 123 -11.52 -2.21 8.23
N ALA A 124 -11.54 -3.53 8.16
CA ALA A 124 -11.29 -4.41 9.30
C ALA A 124 -9.87 -4.20 9.84
N THR A 125 -9.74 -4.01 11.16
CA THR A 125 -8.46 -3.70 11.81
C THR A 125 -8.03 -4.72 12.86
N GLY A 126 -8.85 -5.73 13.14
CA GLY A 126 -8.48 -6.84 14.05
C GLY A 126 -7.42 -7.76 13.46
N PRO A 127 -6.79 -8.63 14.29
CA PRO A 127 -5.88 -9.66 13.80
C PRO A 127 -6.65 -10.67 12.95
N VAL A 128 -6.06 -11.08 11.82
CA VAL A 128 -6.66 -12.01 10.86
C VAL A 128 -5.93 -13.36 10.91
N ASP A 129 -6.64 -14.44 10.62
CA ASP A 129 -6.12 -15.81 10.53
C ASP A 129 -5.45 -16.35 11.81
N LYS A 130 -4.15 -16.67 11.79
CA LYS A 130 -3.44 -17.34 12.90
C LYS A 130 -2.50 -16.39 13.60
N ALA A 131 -2.38 -16.54 14.92
CA ALA A 131 -1.53 -15.67 15.75
C ALA A 131 -0.09 -15.50 15.24
N PHE A 132 0.54 -16.56 14.70
CA PHE A 132 1.93 -16.50 14.20
C PHE A 132 2.20 -15.33 13.23
N TYR A 133 1.21 -14.95 12.41
CA TYR A 133 1.32 -13.83 11.47
C TYR A 133 0.24 -12.74 11.69
N GLY A 134 -0.90 -13.13 12.25
CA GLY A 134 -2.05 -12.28 12.50
C GLY A 134 -1.88 -11.27 13.62
N THR A 135 -1.21 -11.64 14.72
CA THR A 135 -0.99 -10.74 15.88
C THR A 135 0.25 -9.88 15.67
N TRP A 136 0.23 -9.09 14.61
CA TRP A 136 1.27 -8.12 14.28
C TRP A 136 0.64 -6.72 14.20
N PRO A 137 0.66 -5.93 15.29
CA PRO A 137 -0.12 -4.69 15.42
C PRO A 137 0.53 -3.47 14.75
N MET A 138 1.46 -3.66 13.81
CA MET A 138 2.29 -2.59 13.25
C MET A 138 1.82 -2.09 11.87
N GLY A 139 0.74 -2.65 11.31
CA GLY A 139 0.29 -2.32 9.95
C GLY A 139 -0.19 -0.88 9.82
N GLY A 140 -1.02 -0.43 10.77
CA GLY A 140 -1.44 0.97 10.82
C GLY A 140 -0.25 1.93 10.94
N ALA A 141 0.74 1.57 11.77
CA ALA A 141 1.94 2.38 11.97
C ALA A 141 2.77 2.50 10.69
N TRP A 142 3.04 1.39 10.00
CA TRP A 142 3.80 1.40 8.75
C TRP A 142 3.06 2.19 7.67
N LEU A 143 1.75 2.01 7.53
CA LEU A 143 0.97 2.77 6.55
C LEU A 143 1.04 4.28 6.78
N THR A 144 1.09 4.77 8.02
CA THR A 144 1.24 6.22 8.25
C THR A 144 2.56 6.79 7.75
N THR A 145 3.59 5.97 7.56
CA THR A 145 4.85 6.43 6.93
C THR A 145 4.61 6.96 5.51
N HIS A 146 3.60 6.46 4.78
CA HIS A 146 3.24 6.96 3.46
C HIS A 146 2.68 8.39 3.49
N LEU A 147 1.94 8.75 4.55
CA LEU A 147 1.49 10.13 4.78
C LEU A 147 2.69 11.05 4.98
N TRP A 148 3.66 10.61 5.80
CA TRP A 148 4.87 11.39 6.03
C TRP A 148 5.73 11.52 4.76
N GLN A 149 5.89 10.43 4.00
CA GLN A 149 6.63 10.45 2.74
C GLN A 149 6.01 11.42 1.74
N HIS A 150 4.68 11.42 1.58
CA HIS A 150 4.03 12.38 0.70
C HIS A 150 4.38 13.83 1.05
N TYR A 151 4.33 14.18 2.34
CA TYR A 151 4.76 15.50 2.80
C TYR A 151 6.24 15.79 2.49
N LEU A 152 7.15 14.82 2.65
CA LEU A 152 8.56 15.02 2.31
C LEU A 152 8.80 15.28 0.82
N TYR A 153 8.01 14.66 -0.06
CA TYR A 153 8.12 14.87 -1.51
C TYR A 153 7.42 16.16 -1.98
N SER A 154 6.27 16.50 -1.42
CA SER A 154 5.46 17.64 -1.88
C SER A 154 5.74 18.95 -1.14
N GLY A 155 6.15 18.87 0.13
CA GLY A 155 6.23 20.01 1.04
C GLY A 155 4.86 20.59 1.43
N ASP A 156 3.75 19.92 1.08
CA ASP A 156 2.40 20.43 1.30
C ASP A 156 1.99 20.38 2.78
N LYS A 157 1.98 21.55 3.41
CA LYS A 157 1.60 21.73 4.81
C LYS A 157 0.10 21.60 5.04
N LEU A 158 -0.73 21.88 4.04
CA LEU A 158 -2.18 21.69 4.16
C LEU A 158 -2.49 20.20 4.22
N PHE A 159 -1.95 19.41 3.29
CA PHE A 159 -2.03 17.96 3.36
C PHE A 159 -1.53 17.43 4.70
N LEU A 160 -0.34 17.86 5.16
CA LEU A 160 0.20 17.39 6.44
C LEU A 160 -0.74 17.70 7.59
N SER A 161 -1.37 18.89 7.61
CA SER A 161 -2.33 19.25 8.67
C SER A 161 -3.55 18.33 8.70
N GLU A 162 -4.01 17.86 7.54
CA GLU A 162 -5.13 16.93 7.41
C GLU A 162 -4.73 15.48 7.75
N ALA A 163 -3.51 15.08 7.41
CA ALA A 163 -2.98 13.73 7.63
C ALA A 163 -2.43 13.53 9.07
N TYR A 164 -1.98 14.60 9.72
CA TYR A 164 -1.33 14.55 11.03
C TYR A 164 -2.16 13.89 12.14
N PRO A 165 -3.49 14.07 12.24
CA PRO A 165 -4.30 13.35 13.22
C PRO A 165 -4.17 11.82 13.13
N ALA A 166 -4.08 11.26 11.91
CA ALA A 166 -3.89 9.81 11.72
C ALA A 166 -2.46 9.39 12.13
N LEU A 167 -1.44 10.15 11.75
CA LEU A 167 -0.04 9.95 12.18
C LEU A 167 0.09 9.97 13.71
N LYS A 168 -0.40 11.03 14.36
CA LYS A 168 -0.37 11.17 15.81
C LYS A 168 -1.15 10.04 16.48
N GLY A 169 -2.33 9.72 15.99
CA GLY A 169 -3.15 8.64 16.55
C GLY A 169 -2.48 7.27 16.49
N ALA A 170 -1.67 6.99 15.45
CA ALA A 170 -0.89 5.76 15.39
C ALA A 170 0.25 5.78 16.41
N ALA A 171 0.91 6.91 16.62
CA ALA A 171 1.93 7.06 17.65
C ALA A 171 1.34 6.92 19.07
N ASP A 172 0.18 7.53 19.33
CA ASP A 172 -0.51 7.49 20.62
C ASP A 172 -0.81 6.05 21.07
N PHE A 173 -1.02 5.10 20.15
CA PHE A 173 -1.23 3.68 20.47
C PHE A 173 -0.01 3.02 21.12
N TYR A 174 1.21 3.44 20.77
CA TYR A 174 2.45 2.86 21.29
C TYR A 174 3.00 3.55 22.53
N LEU A 175 2.47 4.73 22.85
CA LEU A 175 2.88 5.44 24.05
C LEU A 175 2.21 4.79 25.26
N ILE A 176 3.01 4.58 26.31
CA ILE A 176 2.51 4.13 27.61
C ILE A 176 1.71 5.30 28.20
N ILE A 177 0.43 5.06 28.49
CA ILE A 177 -0.35 5.88 29.44
C ILE A 177 -0.90 4.93 30.50
#